data_AF-A0A9P7J2J6-F1
#
_entry.id   AF-A0A9P7J2J6-F1
#
_cell.length_a   1.000
_cell.length_b   1.000
_cell.length_c   1.000
_cell.angle_alpha   90.00
_cell.angle_beta   90.00
_cell.angle_gamma   90.00
#
_symmetry.space_group_name_H-M   'P 1'
#
loop_
_entity.id
_entity.type
_entity.pdbx_description
1 polymer ?
#
loop_
_entity_poly.entity_id
_entity_poly.type
_entity_poly.pdbx_seq_one_letter_code
_entity_poly.pdbx_strand_id
1 'polypeptide(L)'
;MSTKNASTGYTHFHLHLGRAPRLIPPLTTENVRATREDFPTDTTNALDAIVSLKTDIADAHDALLASKVAQANAANAHRSDEPSFATGDLVYLSTAHRRHEYLNGSNKRVAK
;
A
#
# COMPACT_ATOMS: atom_id res chain seq x y z
N MET A 1 13.25 -6.16 -12.72
CA MET A 1 12.32 -6.03 -13.87
C MET A 1 13.15 -6.03 -15.14
N SER A 2 12.90 -6.91 -16.12
CA SER A 2 13.63 -6.91 -17.39
C SER A 2 12.86 -6.14 -18.46
N THR A 3 13.55 -5.32 -19.24
CA THR A 3 12.99 -4.50 -20.32
C THR A 3 12.60 -5.37 -21.53
N LYS A 4 11.44 -5.10 -22.12
CA LYS A 4 10.96 -5.74 -23.36
C LYS A 4 11.46 -4.96 -24.56
N ASN A 5 11.85 -5.67 -25.61
CA ASN A 5 12.18 -5.05 -26.90
C ASN A 5 10.87 -4.60 -27.58
N ALA A 6 10.85 -3.36 -28.09
CA ALA A 6 9.67 -2.75 -28.71
C ALA A 6 9.23 -3.44 -30.02
N SER A 7 10.15 -4.01 -30.80
CA SER A 7 9.80 -4.64 -32.09
C SER A 7 9.31 -6.08 -31.93
N THR A 8 9.82 -6.83 -30.95
CA THR A 8 9.49 -8.24 -30.75
C THR A 8 8.56 -8.49 -29.57
N GLY A 9 8.34 -7.54 -28.67
CA GLY A 9 7.54 -7.70 -27.45
C GLY A 9 8.16 -8.62 -26.38
N TYR A 10 9.22 -9.35 -26.72
CA TYR A 10 9.95 -10.25 -25.83
C TYR A 10 11.11 -9.54 -25.12
N THR A 11 11.44 -10.03 -23.91
CA THR A 11 12.66 -9.61 -23.19
C THR A 11 13.87 -10.34 -23.77
N HIS A 12 15.08 -9.79 -23.60
CA HIS A 12 16.32 -10.46 -24.05
C HIS A 12 16.45 -11.90 -23.51
N PHE A 13 16.02 -12.14 -22.26
CA PHE A 13 15.98 -13.47 -21.67
C PHE A 13 15.02 -14.45 -22.37
N HIS A 14 13.89 -14.00 -22.90
CA HIS A 14 12.99 -14.87 -23.64
C HIS A 14 13.61 -15.28 -24.98
N LEU A 15 14.29 -14.36 -25.65
CA LEU A 15 14.96 -14.63 -26.92
C LEU A 15 16.18 -15.55 -26.74
N HIS A 16 16.93 -15.40 -25.65
CA HIS A 16 18.14 -16.18 -25.39
C HIS A 16 17.87 -17.51 -24.68
N LEU A 17 16.97 -17.54 -23.69
CA LEU A 17 16.75 -18.69 -22.80
C LEU A 17 15.38 -19.33 -22.96
N GLY A 18 14.49 -18.78 -23.80
CA GLY A 18 13.10 -19.24 -23.93
C GLY A 18 12.23 -19.00 -22.70
N ARG A 19 12.74 -18.32 -21.66
CA ARG A 19 12.04 -18.08 -20.39
C ARG A 19 12.48 -16.80 -19.71
N ALA A 20 11.59 -16.20 -18.94
CA ALA A 20 11.96 -15.12 -18.02
C ALA A 20 12.78 -15.67 -16.83
N PRO A 21 13.80 -14.95 -16.37
CA PRO A 21 14.51 -15.31 -15.15
C PRO A 21 13.54 -15.18 -13.96
N ARG A 22 13.46 -16.21 -13.13
CA ARG A 22 12.75 -16.19 -11.85
C ARG A 22 13.76 -16.07 -10.73
N LEU A 23 13.55 -15.13 -9.82
CA LEU A 23 14.41 -14.96 -8.63
C LEU A 23 14.27 -16.11 -7.64
N ILE A 24 13.10 -16.75 -7.60
CA ILE A 24 12.80 -17.88 -6.73
C ILE A 24 12.52 -19.09 -7.64
N PRO A 25 13.20 -20.23 -7.43
CA PRO A 25 12.85 -21.48 -8.09
C PRO A 25 11.36 -21.79 -7.90
N PRO A 26 10.70 -22.43 -8.89
CA PRO A 26 9.31 -22.81 -8.73
C PRO A 26 9.17 -23.73 -7.51
N LEU A 27 8.33 -23.33 -6.55
CA LEU A 27 7.95 -24.18 -5.43
C LEU A 27 7.03 -25.26 -5.98
N THR A 28 7.54 -26.49 -6.10
CA THR A 28 6.74 -27.65 -6.50
C THR A 28 6.07 -28.25 -5.27
N THR A 29 4.97 -28.98 -5.48
CA THR A 29 4.29 -29.73 -4.42
C THR A 29 5.21 -30.75 -3.76
N GLU A 30 6.14 -31.32 -4.51
CA GLU A 30 7.18 -32.23 -4.03
C GLU A 30 8.15 -31.54 -3.08
N ASN A 31 8.65 -30.34 -3.43
CA ASN A 31 9.53 -29.57 -2.55
C ASN A 31 8.84 -29.22 -1.22
N VAL A 32 7.57 -28.80 -1.28
CA VAL A 32 6.77 -28.50 -0.09
C VAL A 32 6.59 -29.73 0.80
N ARG A 33 6.32 -30.89 0.19
CA ARG A 33 6.15 -32.15 0.91
C ARG A 33 7.45 -32.59 1.58
N ALA A 34 8.57 -32.60 0.85
CA ALA A 34 9.89 -32.91 1.39
C ALA A 34 10.22 -32.00 2.59
N THR A 35 9.99 -30.70 2.46
CA THR A 35 10.26 -29.72 3.53
C THR A 35 9.42 -29.99 4.78
N ARG A 36 8.18 -30.43 4.62
CA ARG A 36 7.29 -30.79 5.74
C ARG A 36 7.71 -32.08 6.44
N GLU A 37 8.23 -33.05 5.69
CA GLU A 37 8.75 -34.31 6.24
C GLU A 37 10.09 -34.10 6.95
N ASP A 38 10.98 -33.26 6.39
CA ASP A 38 12.30 -32.96 6.95
C ASP A 38 12.23 -32.05 8.20
N PHE A 39 11.24 -31.13 8.26
CA PHE A 39 11.14 -30.12 9.31
C PHE A 39 9.72 -29.98 9.90
N PRO A 40 9.15 -31.04 10.49
CA PRO A 40 7.74 -31.05 10.90
C PRO A 40 7.41 -29.96 11.93
N THR A 41 8.26 -29.75 12.94
CA THR A 41 8.05 -28.74 14.00
C THR A 41 8.24 -27.31 13.51
N ASP A 42 9.23 -27.06 12.65
CA ASP A 42 9.45 -25.71 12.12
C ASP A 42 8.34 -25.31 11.16
N THR A 43 7.78 -26.26 10.39
CA THR A 43 6.64 -25.96 9.51
C THR A 43 5.38 -25.59 10.30
N THR A 44 5.11 -26.24 11.44
CA THR A 44 3.97 -25.87 12.30
C THR A 44 4.19 -24.50 12.95
N ASN A 45 5.40 -24.25 13.50
CA ASN A 45 5.72 -22.97 14.13
C ASN A 45 5.65 -21.81 13.13
N ALA A 46 6.13 -22.02 11.89
CA ALA A 46 6.04 -21.02 10.83
C ALA A 46 4.58 -20.74 10.42
N LEU A 47 3.74 -21.77 10.36
CA LEU A 47 2.33 -21.60 10.07
C LEU A 47 1.64 -20.80 11.18
N ASP A 48 1.89 -21.14 12.44
CA ASP A 48 1.32 -20.43 13.60
C ASP A 48 1.77 -18.97 13.63
N ALA A 49 3.05 -18.70 13.35
CA ALA A 49 3.57 -17.35 13.22
C ALA A 49 2.86 -16.56 12.11
N ILE A 50 2.65 -17.16 10.93
CA ILE A 50 1.92 -16.53 9.82
C ILE A 50 0.46 -16.25 10.20
N VAL A 51 -0.19 -17.18 10.90
CA VAL A 51 -1.57 -16.99 11.37
C VAL A 51 -1.62 -15.84 12.38
N SER A 52 -0.72 -15.80 13.36
CA SER A 52 -0.66 -14.71 14.34
C SER A 52 -0.45 -13.35 13.67
N LEU A 53 0.48 -13.26 12.71
CA LEU A 53 0.74 -12.03 11.95
C LEU A 53 -0.50 -11.56 11.17
N LYS A 54 -1.28 -12.48 10.60
CA LYS A 54 -2.51 -12.10 9.90
C LYS A 54 -3.54 -11.53 10.86
N THR A 55 -3.67 -12.12 12.05
CA THR A 55 -4.55 -11.60 13.10
C THR A 55 -4.08 -10.24 13.57
N ASP A 56 -2.79 -10.07 13.87
CA ASP A 56 -2.21 -8.79 14.29
C ASP A 56 -2.42 -7.67 13.26
N ILE A 57 -2.30 -8.00 11.96
CA ILE A 57 -2.56 -7.06 10.87
C ILE A 57 -4.05 -6.67 10.84
N ALA A 58 -4.97 -7.63 11.01
CA ALA A 58 -6.39 -7.35 11.06
C ALA A 58 -6.75 -6.43 12.25
N ASP A 59 -6.23 -6.74 13.44
CA ASP A 59 -6.42 -5.94 14.65
C ASP A 59 -5.85 -4.53 14.48
N ALA A 60 -4.68 -4.39 13.85
CA ALA A 60 -4.09 -3.09 13.54
C ALA A 60 -4.94 -2.27 12.56
N HIS A 61 -5.57 -2.92 11.57
CA HIS A 61 -6.50 -2.26 10.66
C HIS A 61 -7.74 -1.73 11.39
N ASP A 62 -8.33 -2.54 12.27
CA ASP A 62 -9.49 -2.15 13.07
C ASP A 62 -9.17 -1.00 14.02
N ALA A 63 -8.03 -1.07 14.71
CA ALA A 63 -7.55 0.01 15.57
C ALA A 63 -7.32 1.32 14.80
N LEU A 64 -6.74 1.24 13.60
CA LEU A 64 -6.53 2.40 12.74
C LEU A 64 -7.85 3.00 12.27
N LEU A 65 -8.83 2.16 11.92
CA LEU A 65 -10.17 2.60 11.53
C LEU A 65 -10.87 3.31 12.70
N ALA A 66 -10.86 2.70 13.89
CA ALA A 66 -11.42 3.31 15.10
C ALA A 66 -10.76 4.65 15.42
N SER A 67 -9.43 4.72 15.32
CA SER A 67 -8.67 5.96 15.53
C SER A 67 -9.08 7.06 14.53
N LYS A 68 -9.23 6.73 13.24
CA LYS A 68 -9.67 7.70 12.23
C LYS A 68 -11.09 8.20 12.48
N VAL A 69 -12.00 7.32 12.90
CA VAL A 69 -13.37 7.72 13.27
C VAL A 69 -13.33 8.67 14.47
N ALA A 70 -12.54 8.35 15.50
CA ALA A 70 -12.38 9.22 16.66
C ALA A 70 -11.76 10.59 16.29
N GLN A 71 -10.74 10.60 15.44
CA GLN A 71 -10.13 11.83 14.92
C GLN A 71 -11.13 12.68 14.13
N ALA A 72 -11.92 12.06 13.25
CA ALA A 72 -12.96 12.76 12.50
C ALA A 72 -14.03 13.34 13.44
N ASN A 73 -14.49 12.57 14.42
CA ASN A 73 -15.46 13.04 15.41
C ASN A 73 -14.92 14.21 16.23
N ALA A 74 -13.68 14.13 16.71
CA ALA A 74 -13.05 15.21 17.47
C ALA A 74 -12.83 16.48 16.63
N ALA A 75 -12.40 16.33 15.37
CA ALA A 75 -12.28 17.44 14.43
C ALA A 75 -13.64 18.09 14.14
N ASN A 76 -14.68 17.28 13.99
CA ASN A 76 -16.05 17.75 13.75
C ASN A 76 -16.68 18.40 14.99
N ALA A 77 -16.29 18.01 16.21
CA ALA A 77 -16.84 18.56 17.46
C ALA A 77 -16.63 20.08 17.61
N HIS A 78 -15.58 20.62 16.98
CA HIS A 78 -15.28 22.05 16.98
C HIS A 78 -15.49 22.72 15.62
N ARG A 79 -16.13 22.01 14.67
CA ARG A 79 -16.43 22.56 13.35
C ARG A 79 -17.57 23.57 13.47
N SER A 80 -17.38 24.76 12.91
CA SER A 80 -18.47 25.73 12.72
C SER A 80 -19.51 25.21 11.73
N ASP A 81 -20.72 25.75 11.77
CA ASP A 81 -21.77 25.39 10.81
C ASP A 81 -21.24 25.48 9.38
N GLU A 82 -21.59 24.47 8.59
CA GLU A 82 -21.20 24.44 7.19
C GLU A 82 -21.93 25.55 6.44
N PRO A 83 -21.22 26.46 5.77
CA PRO A 83 -21.87 27.51 4.99
C PRO A 83 -22.66 26.87 3.84
N SER A 84 -23.95 27.18 3.76
CA SER A 84 -24.79 26.75 2.64
C SER A 84 -24.51 27.64 1.43
N PHE A 85 -24.07 27.05 0.32
CA PHE A 85 -23.89 27.75 -0.95
C PHE A 85 -24.91 27.25 -1.97
N ALA A 86 -25.57 28.16 -2.67
CA ALA A 86 -26.42 27.88 -3.80
C ALA A 86 -25.62 27.90 -5.11
N THR A 87 -26.16 27.23 -6.14
CA THR A 87 -25.59 27.28 -7.48
C THR A 87 -25.62 28.73 -8.00
N GLY A 88 -24.44 29.31 -8.24
CA GLY A 88 -24.29 30.70 -8.67
C GLY A 88 -23.68 31.62 -7.60
N ASP A 89 -23.53 31.16 -6.36
CA ASP A 89 -22.88 31.93 -5.31
C ASP A 89 -21.39 32.13 -5.60
N LEU A 90 -20.92 33.36 -5.34
CA LEU A 90 -19.51 33.72 -5.45
C LEU A 90 -18.85 33.61 -4.08
N VAL A 91 -17.86 32.72 -3.96
CA VAL A 91 -17.04 32.55 -2.76
C VAL A 91 -15.67 33.18 -2.95
N TYR A 92 -15.25 33.96 -1.97
CA TYR A 92 -13.91 34.54 -1.94
C TYR A 92 -12.89 33.50 -1.48
N LEU A 93 -11.95 33.17 -2.36
CA LEU A 93 -10.80 32.34 -2.02
C LEU A 93 -9.62 33.26 -1.65
N SER A 94 -9.25 33.32 -0.37
CA SER A 94 -8.02 34.02 0.03
C SER A 94 -6.81 33.24 -0.50
N THR A 95 -6.05 33.88 -1.39
CA THR A 95 -4.81 33.30 -1.96
C THR A 95 -3.55 33.93 -1.37
N ALA A 96 -3.69 34.83 -0.39
CA ALA A 96 -2.61 35.65 0.16
C ALA A 96 -1.39 34.82 0.62
N HIS A 97 -1.63 33.67 1.27
CA HIS A 97 -0.58 32.77 1.75
C HIS A 97 -0.46 31.48 0.93
N ARG A 98 -1.22 31.32 -0.16
CA ARG A 98 -1.28 30.08 -0.94
C ARG A 98 0.09 29.65 -1.45
N ARG A 99 0.93 30.60 -1.90
CA ARG A 99 2.30 30.31 -2.36
C ARG A 99 3.23 29.92 -1.21
N HIS A 100 3.11 30.57 -0.06
CA HIS A 100 3.91 30.26 1.12
C HIS A 100 3.53 28.89 1.70
N GLU A 101 2.25 28.58 1.82
CA GLU A 101 1.74 27.27 2.24
C GLU A 101 2.09 26.15 1.25
N TYR A 102 2.10 26.45 -0.06
CA TYR A 102 2.53 25.50 -1.09
C TYR A 102 4.04 25.21 -1.02
N LEU A 103 4.87 26.23 -0.78
CA LEU A 103 6.33 26.11 -0.75
C LEU A 103 6.88 25.63 0.60
N ASN A 104 6.19 25.89 1.71
CA ASN A 104 6.58 25.42 3.04
C ASN A 104 6.23 23.94 3.18
N GLY A 105 7.08 23.11 2.56
CA GLY A 105 7.00 21.66 2.47
C GLY A 105 7.22 20.89 3.77
N SER A 106 6.57 21.26 4.88
CA SER A 106 6.44 20.33 6.02
C SER A 106 5.54 19.14 5.67
N ASN A 107 4.67 19.27 4.65
CA ASN A 107 3.63 18.30 4.34
C ASN A 107 3.88 17.43 3.07
N LYS A 108 5.11 17.40 2.51
CA LYS A 108 5.47 16.58 1.31
C LYS A 108 4.46 16.66 0.14
N ARG A 109 3.75 17.79 -0.02
CA ARG A 109 2.69 17.97 -1.04
C ARG A 109 3.21 18.43 -2.40
N VAL A 110 4.50 18.71 -2.51
CA VAL A 110 5.14 19.12 -3.77
C VAL A 110 5.76 17.89 -4.41
N ALA A 111 5.18 17.41 -5.52
CA ALA A 111 5.87 16.49 -6.40
C ALA A 111 7.06 17.24 -7.03
N LYS A 112 8.27 16.68 -6.86
CA LYS A 112 9.48 17.17 -7.53
C LYS A 112 9.48 16.80 -9.01
#